data_AF-A0A3D3CH74-F1
#
_entry.id   AF-A0A3D3CH74-F1
#
_cell.length_a   1.000
_cell.length_b   1.000
_cell.length_c   1.000
_cell.angle_alpha   90.00
_cell.angle_beta   90.00
_cell.angle_gamma   90.00
#
_symmetry.space_group_name_H-M   'P 1'
#
loop_
_entity.id
_entity.type
_entity.pdbx_description
1 polymer ?
#
loop_
_entity_poly.entity_id
_entity_poly.type
_entity_poly.pdbx_seq_one_letter_code
_entity_poly.pdbx_strand_id
1 'polypeptide(L)'
;MGQKLRKGFVALLLFSAAGFLFLTLGESSRVESLRYSTHSGRVTAQNQDGIWHAHPDMLTLVQRVHDGLANAVRPVADAGRDMTDTAEMLMARTMDGIEELARFIQSQNPSVSMDSALCQAAAFLKYSLKYDAPLDLLVAVAHTESRFASDARSKAGAAGVMQVMWRVHSGLLTANGITSEEDLHDPEMGIAAGSLLLSRYLRTYGDTQTALGRYYGGSASVYWSRVSRSLSKVRALDLLATLF
;
A
#
# COMPACT_ATOMS: atom_id res chain seq x y z
N MET A 1 21.94 15.93 -31.67
CA MET A 1 21.42 15.29 -30.44
C MET A 1 21.46 16.34 -29.33
N GLY A 2 20.34 16.74 -28.70
CA GLY A 2 20.44 17.74 -27.63
C GLY A 2 19.15 18.25 -26.99
N GLN A 3 18.96 17.86 -25.73
CA GLN A 3 18.35 18.63 -24.62
C GLN A 3 16.84 18.92 -24.58
N LYS A 4 16.01 18.50 -25.54
CA LYS A 4 14.54 18.52 -25.38
C LYS A 4 13.94 17.24 -24.78
N LEU A 5 14.75 16.20 -24.53
CA LEU A 5 14.32 14.91 -23.98
C LEU A 5 14.55 14.71 -22.47
N ARG A 6 15.05 15.72 -21.75
CA ARG A 6 15.55 15.54 -20.37
C ARG A 6 14.61 16.05 -19.26
N LYS A 7 13.34 16.35 -19.58
CA LYS A 7 12.37 16.87 -18.58
C LYS A 7 11.05 16.07 -18.49
N GLY A 8 10.93 14.96 -19.21
CA GLY A 8 9.78 14.05 -19.15
C GLY A 8 10.04 12.73 -18.40
N PHE A 9 11.27 12.45 -17.99
CA PHE A 9 11.70 11.11 -17.56
C PHE A 9 11.66 10.89 -16.04
N VAL A 10 11.74 11.96 -15.25
CA VAL A 10 11.76 11.87 -13.77
C VAL A 10 10.35 11.76 -13.17
N ALA A 11 9.32 12.27 -13.87
CA ALA A 11 7.91 12.08 -13.50
C ALA A 11 7.38 10.66 -13.82
N LEU A 12 8.11 9.91 -14.65
CA LEU A 12 7.80 8.53 -15.04
C LEU A 12 8.20 7.52 -13.94
N LEU A 13 9.22 7.84 -13.15
CA LEU A 13 9.82 6.92 -12.16
C LEU A 13 8.90 6.67 -10.95
N LEU A 14 8.02 7.60 -10.59
CA LEU A 14 7.02 7.37 -9.52
C LEU A 14 5.68 6.81 -10.03
N PHE A 15 5.43 6.96 -11.33
CA PHE A 15 4.30 6.30 -12.00
C PHE A 15 4.59 4.82 -12.30
N SER A 16 5.85 4.37 -12.22
CA SER A 16 6.26 3.03 -12.63
C SER A 16 5.99 1.91 -11.63
N ALA A 17 5.63 2.14 -10.37
CA ALA A 17 5.26 1.01 -9.50
C ALA A 17 3.82 0.51 -9.80
N ALA A 18 2.90 1.44 -10.09
CA ALA A 18 1.53 1.09 -10.52
C ALA A 18 1.43 0.84 -12.04
N GLY A 19 2.19 1.59 -12.85
CA GLY A 19 2.21 1.43 -14.30
C GLY A 19 2.92 0.16 -14.79
N PHE A 20 3.93 -0.32 -14.07
CA PHE A 20 4.60 -1.59 -14.40
C PHE A 20 3.74 -2.80 -13.99
N LEU A 21 3.02 -2.74 -12.86
CA LEU A 21 2.09 -3.80 -12.45
C LEU A 21 0.84 -3.87 -13.37
N PHE A 22 0.40 -2.73 -13.91
CA PHE A 22 -0.68 -2.69 -14.93
C PHE A 22 -0.23 -3.22 -16.31
N LEU A 23 1.08 -3.20 -16.60
CA LEU A 23 1.64 -3.71 -17.86
C LEU A 23 2.06 -5.18 -17.79
N THR A 24 2.23 -5.75 -16.59
CA THR A 24 2.69 -7.14 -16.42
C THR A 24 1.60 -8.12 -15.95
N LEU A 25 0.44 -7.65 -15.47
CA LEU A 25 -0.62 -8.54 -14.94
C LEU A 25 -2.04 -8.31 -15.51
N GLY A 26 -2.20 -7.60 -16.62
CA GLY A 26 -3.50 -7.48 -17.30
C GLY A 26 -3.32 -7.38 -18.81
N GLU A 27 -4.08 -8.18 -19.55
CA GLU A 27 -4.07 -8.23 -21.01
C GLU A 27 -4.02 -6.85 -21.68
N SER A 28 -3.03 -6.68 -22.56
CA SER A 28 -3.01 -5.80 -23.74
C SER A 28 -3.97 -4.58 -23.74
N SER A 29 -3.51 -3.43 -23.27
CA SER A 29 -3.90 -2.14 -23.88
C SER A 29 -2.86 -1.05 -23.61
N ARG A 30 -2.20 -0.59 -24.68
CA ARG A 30 -1.21 0.49 -24.63
C ARG A 30 -1.90 1.81 -24.28
N VAL A 31 -1.47 2.46 -23.20
CA VAL A 31 -1.85 3.86 -22.92
C VAL A 31 -1.23 4.75 -23.99
N GLU A 32 -2.05 5.51 -24.71
CA GLU A 32 -1.65 6.34 -25.85
C GLU A 32 -1.33 7.79 -25.42
N SER A 33 -1.99 8.31 -24.38
CA SER A 33 -1.65 9.63 -23.84
C SER A 33 -2.02 9.82 -22.37
N LEU A 34 -1.24 10.64 -21.67
CA LEU A 34 -1.47 11.09 -20.29
C LEU A 34 -1.58 12.62 -20.28
N ARG A 35 -2.63 13.18 -19.66
CA ARG A 35 -2.83 14.63 -19.50
C ARG A 35 -3.08 14.97 -18.03
N TYR A 36 -2.42 16.02 -17.57
CA TYR A 36 -2.62 16.61 -16.24
C TYR A 36 -3.35 17.95 -16.38
N SER A 37 -4.47 18.11 -15.68
CA SER A 37 -5.23 19.37 -15.63
C SER A 37 -4.91 20.13 -14.35
N THR A 38 -4.10 21.18 -14.45
CA THR A 38 -3.72 22.07 -13.33
C THR A 38 -4.92 22.77 -12.69
N HIS A 39 -6.01 23.00 -13.42
CA HIS A 39 -7.19 23.72 -12.93
C HIS A 39 -8.17 22.83 -12.14
N SER A 40 -8.17 21.51 -12.39
CA SER A 40 -9.06 20.55 -11.72
C SER A 40 -8.33 19.54 -10.84
N GLY A 41 -7.00 19.54 -10.87
CA GLY A 41 -6.15 18.53 -10.23
C GLY A 41 -6.21 17.15 -10.89
N ARG A 42 -7.02 16.92 -11.93
CA ARG A 42 -7.26 15.56 -12.47
C ARG A 42 -6.14 15.09 -13.40
N VAL A 43 -5.75 13.83 -13.26
CA VAL A 43 -4.94 13.09 -14.25
C VAL A 43 -5.88 12.24 -15.09
N THR A 44 -5.78 12.36 -16.41
CA THR A 44 -6.50 11.51 -17.37
C THR A 44 -5.51 10.72 -18.19
N ALA A 45 -5.68 9.40 -18.23
CA ALA A 45 -4.95 8.51 -19.14
C ALA A 45 -5.93 8.07 -20.24
N GLN A 46 -5.48 8.02 -21.48
CA GLN A 46 -6.28 7.58 -22.63
C GLN A 46 -5.63 6.34 -23.24
N ASN A 47 -6.40 5.27 -23.41
CA ASN A 47 -6.02 4.08 -24.17
C ASN A 47 -7.05 3.83 -25.29
N GLN A 48 -6.91 2.71 -26.00
CA GLN A 48 -7.83 2.32 -27.09
C GLN A 48 -9.26 2.06 -26.61
N ASP A 49 -9.45 1.78 -25.32
CA ASP A 49 -10.74 1.44 -24.70
C ASP A 49 -11.44 2.65 -24.05
N GLY A 50 -10.78 3.81 -23.97
CA GLY A 50 -11.39 5.06 -23.48
C GLY A 50 -10.49 5.95 -22.62
N ILE A 51 -11.11 6.92 -21.95
CA ILE A 51 -10.43 7.88 -21.05
C ILE A 51 -10.60 7.40 -19.61
N TRP A 52 -9.49 7.01 -19.00
CA TRP A 52 -9.36 6.73 -17.58
C TRP A 52 -9.18 8.02 -16.78
N HIS A 53 -9.97 8.17 -15.72
CA HIS A 53 -9.83 9.25 -14.74
C HIS A 53 -9.17 8.70 -13.48
N ALA A 54 -8.04 9.28 -13.07
CA ALA A 54 -7.46 8.95 -11.77
C ALA A 54 -8.40 9.41 -10.65
N HIS A 55 -8.71 8.52 -9.70
CA HIS A 55 -9.45 8.87 -8.48
C HIS A 55 -8.69 9.97 -7.71
N PRO A 56 -9.36 10.93 -7.04
CA PRO A 56 -8.69 11.99 -6.28
C PRO A 56 -7.61 11.48 -5.31
N ASP A 57 -7.86 10.34 -4.67
CA ASP A 57 -6.91 9.63 -3.82
C ASP A 57 -5.58 9.26 -4.50
N MET A 58 -5.59 9.02 -5.82
CA MET A 58 -4.38 8.73 -6.59
C MET A 58 -3.46 9.95 -6.66
N LEU A 59 -4.00 11.17 -6.65
CA LEU A 59 -3.20 12.39 -6.61
C LEU A 59 -2.52 12.54 -5.27
N THR A 60 -3.24 12.28 -4.17
CA THR A 60 -2.65 12.31 -2.83
C THR A 60 -1.56 11.23 -2.68
N LEU A 61 -1.75 10.05 -3.27
CA LEU A 61 -0.73 9.01 -3.29
C LEU A 61 0.49 9.44 -4.11
N VAL A 62 0.29 9.97 -5.32
CA VAL A 62 1.37 10.47 -6.18
C VAL A 62 2.15 11.60 -5.50
N GLN A 63 1.47 12.54 -4.84
CA GLN A 63 2.14 13.61 -4.10
C GLN A 63 2.94 13.09 -2.91
N ARG A 64 2.41 12.16 -2.13
CA ARG A 64 3.14 11.58 -1.00
C ARG A 64 4.34 10.74 -1.42
N VAL A 65 4.18 9.97 -2.49
CA VAL A 65 5.28 9.21 -3.09
C VAL A 65 6.33 10.18 -3.62
N HIS A 66 5.91 11.29 -4.25
CA HIS A 66 6.81 12.36 -4.68
C HIS A 66 7.57 13.00 -3.52
N ASP A 67 6.89 13.36 -2.44
CA ASP A 67 7.51 14.02 -1.29
C ASP A 67 8.43 13.06 -0.52
N GLY A 68 8.02 11.80 -0.37
CA GLY A 68 8.85 10.72 0.18
C GLY A 68 10.11 10.49 -0.66
N LEU A 69 9.96 10.42 -1.98
CA LEU A 69 11.07 10.30 -2.92
C LEU A 69 11.99 11.52 -2.84
N ALA A 70 11.44 12.72 -2.88
CA ALA A 70 12.20 13.95 -2.84
C ALA A 70 13.07 14.02 -1.57
N ASN A 71 12.54 13.58 -0.43
CA ASN A 71 13.28 13.51 0.83
C ASN A 71 14.35 12.42 0.83
N ALA A 72 14.07 11.23 0.29
CA ALA A 72 15.03 10.13 0.19
C ALA A 72 16.17 10.43 -0.79
N VAL A 73 15.87 11.17 -1.87
CA VAL A 73 16.83 11.51 -2.94
C VAL A 73 17.62 12.77 -2.60
N ARG A 74 17.14 13.65 -1.72
CA ARG A 74 17.83 14.92 -1.38
C ARG A 74 19.30 14.74 -0.99
N PRO A 75 19.67 13.82 -0.08
CA PRO A 75 21.08 13.60 0.30
C PRO A 75 21.93 13.08 -0.86
N VAL A 76 21.31 12.36 -1.81
CA VAL A 76 21.98 11.75 -2.97
C VAL A 76 22.15 12.75 -4.12
N ALA A 77 21.17 13.62 -4.31
CA ALA A 77 21.24 14.75 -5.23
C ALA A 77 22.33 15.75 -4.79
N ASP A 78 22.43 16.01 -3.48
CA ASP A 78 23.50 16.82 -2.89
C ASP A 78 24.90 16.17 -3.08
N ALA A 79 24.95 14.84 -3.28
CA ALA A 79 26.18 14.09 -3.58
C ALA A 79 26.53 14.03 -5.08
N GLY A 80 25.76 14.69 -5.96
CA GLY A 80 26.08 14.83 -7.38
C GLY A 80 25.88 13.58 -8.24
N ARG A 81 25.11 12.59 -7.79
CA ARG A 81 24.76 11.39 -8.59
C ARG A 81 23.68 11.69 -9.64
N ASP A 82 23.62 10.89 -10.71
CA ASP A 82 22.55 11.01 -11.70
C ASP A 82 21.19 10.61 -11.06
N MET A 83 20.15 11.35 -11.45
CA MET A 83 18.78 11.15 -10.97
C MET A 83 18.24 9.79 -11.43
N THR A 84 18.67 9.33 -12.59
CA THR A 84 18.27 8.03 -13.17
C THR A 84 18.80 6.87 -12.32
N ASP A 85 20.10 6.86 -12.02
CA ASP A 85 20.74 5.85 -11.17
C ASP A 85 20.11 5.79 -9.77
N THR A 86 19.73 6.96 -9.23
CA THR A 86 19.12 7.05 -7.91
C THR A 86 17.70 6.46 -7.91
N ALA A 87 16.93 6.70 -8.96
CA ALA A 87 15.60 6.16 -9.07
C ALA A 87 15.61 4.65 -9.32
N GLU A 88 16.55 4.14 -10.12
CA GLU A 88 16.77 2.70 -10.31
C GLU A 88 17.15 2.02 -8.99
N MET A 89 18.06 2.62 -8.21
CA MET A 89 18.45 2.10 -6.89
C MET A 89 17.25 2.02 -5.94
N LEU A 90 16.38 3.03 -5.91
CA LEU A 90 15.21 3.01 -5.05
C LEU A 90 14.16 1.99 -5.51
N MET A 91 13.95 1.86 -6.82
CA MET A 91 13.08 0.83 -7.37
C MET A 91 13.57 -0.56 -6.98
N ALA A 92 14.86 -0.84 -7.16
CA ALA A 92 15.47 -2.11 -6.78
C ALA A 92 15.26 -2.39 -5.27
N ARG A 93 15.56 -1.41 -4.41
CA ARG A 93 15.32 -1.53 -2.96
C ARG A 93 13.85 -1.77 -2.60
N THR A 94 12.93 -1.10 -3.30
CA THR A 94 11.49 -1.29 -3.10
C THR A 94 11.07 -2.70 -3.48
N MET A 95 11.57 -3.22 -4.60
CA MET A 95 11.33 -4.60 -5.04
C MET A 95 11.89 -5.61 -4.05
N ASP A 96 13.13 -5.42 -3.60
CA ASP A 96 13.76 -6.26 -2.58
C ASP A 96 12.92 -6.30 -1.29
N GLY A 97 12.46 -5.13 -0.82
CA GLY A 97 11.59 -5.04 0.36
C GLY A 97 10.22 -5.70 0.19
N ILE A 98 9.61 -5.62 -1.01
CA ILE A 98 8.36 -6.32 -1.32
C ILE A 98 8.59 -7.83 -1.31
N GLU A 99 9.67 -8.32 -1.93
CA GLU A 99 9.99 -9.74 -1.95
C GLU A 99 10.30 -10.29 -0.55
N GLU A 100 11.05 -9.54 0.26
CA GLU A 100 11.36 -9.88 1.64
C GLU A 100 10.09 -9.99 2.49
N LEU A 101 9.20 -8.99 2.39
CA LEU A 101 7.91 -9.02 3.08
C LEU A 101 7.01 -10.16 2.58
N ALA A 102 7.01 -10.47 1.28
CA ALA A 102 6.27 -11.59 0.73
C ALA A 102 6.79 -12.95 1.25
N ARG A 103 8.11 -13.13 1.29
CA ARG A 103 8.73 -14.32 1.91
C ARG A 103 8.39 -14.42 3.39
N PHE A 104 8.37 -13.31 4.12
CA PHE A 104 7.92 -13.30 5.50
C PHE A 104 6.45 -13.73 5.63
N ILE A 105 5.54 -13.16 4.83
CA ILE A 105 4.12 -13.52 4.83
C ILE A 105 3.95 -15.04 4.63
N GLN A 106 4.61 -15.60 3.62
CA GLN A 106 4.57 -17.03 3.34
C GLN A 106 5.19 -17.87 4.48
N SER A 107 6.27 -17.39 5.11
CA SER A 107 6.87 -18.07 6.27
C SER A 107 5.92 -18.13 7.48
N GLN A 108 5.07 -17.11 7.66
CA GLN A 108 4.09 -17.08 8.76
C GLN A 108 2.82 -17.87 8.42
N ASN A 109 2.49 -17.97 7.14
CA ASN A 109 1.37 -18.77 6.66
C ASN A 109 1.68 -19.47 5.31
N PRO A 110 2.13 -20.74 5.34
CA PRO A 110 2.49 -21.49 4.14
C PRO A 110 1.32 -21.75 3.18
N SER A 111 0.06 -21.52 3.58
CA SER A 111 -1.08 -21.65 2.67
C SER A 111 -1.23 -20.45 1.74
N VAL A 112 -0.54 -19.33 2.01
CA VAL A 112 -0.54 -18.16 1.13
C VAL A 112 0.46 -18.41 -0.01
N SER A 113 -0.05 -18.41 -1.25
CA SER A 113 0.79 -18.54 -2.44
C SER A 113 1.77 -17.36 -2.54
N MET A 114 2.90 -17.55 -3.23
CA MET A 114 3.87 -16.47 -3.41
C MET A 114 3.27 -15.27 -4.15
N ASP A 115 2.42 -15.51 -5.16
CA ASP A 115 1.73 -14.43 -5.89
C ASP A 115 0.81 -13.62 -4.97
N SER A 116 0.04 -14.29 -4.09
CA SER A 116 -0.79 -13.61 -3.10
C SER A 116 0.07 -12.88 -2.08
N ALA A 117 1.19 -13.45 -1.63
CA ALA A 117 2.10 -12.81 -0.69
C ALA A 117 2.75 -11.54 -1.29
N LEU A 118 3.15 -11.57 -2.57
CA LEU A 118 3.66 -10.41 -3.31
C LEU A 118 2.59 -9.33 -3.46
N CYS A 119 1.35 -9.72 -3.80
CA CYS A 119 0.21 -8.80 -3.86
C CYS A 119 -0.03 -8.13 -2.50
N GLN A 120 -0.04 -8.91 -1.42
CA GLN A 120 -0.22 -8.39 -0.06
C GLN A 120 0.92 -7.47 0.37
N ALA A 121 2.18 -7.84 0.10
CA ALA A 121 3.34 -7.02 0.44
C ALA A 121 3.31 -5.66 -0.28
N ALA A 122 3.02 -5.66 -1.59
CA ALA A 122 2.84 -4.45 -2.37
C ALA A 122 1.66 -3.60 -1.85
N ALA A 123 0.53 -4.25 -1.48
CA ALA A 123 -0.62 -3.58 -0.91
C ALA A 123 -0.30 -2.92 0.44
N PHE A 124 0.41 -3.59 1.35
CA PHE A 124 0.81 -3.01 2.63
C PHE A 124 1.68 -1.76 2.43
N LEU A 125 2.66 -1.81 1.52
CA LEU A 125 3.48 -0.65 1.21
C LEU A 125 2.64 0.50 0.62
N LYS A 126 1.81 0.20 -0.38
CA LYS A 126 0.92 1.16 -1.03
C LYS A 126 0.01 1.86 -0.02
N TYR A 127 -0.66 1.10 0.84
CA TYR A 127 -1.66 1.65 1.77
C TYR A 127 -1.06 2.23 3.05
N SER A 128 0.14 1.80 3.45
CA SER A 128 0.98 2.50 4.42
C SER A 128 1.22 3.95 3.98
N LEU A 129 1.72 4.14 2.75
CA LEU A 129 1.98 5.46 2.18
C LEU A 129 0.68 6.26 1.94
N LYS A 130 -0.33 5.62 1.34
CA LYS A 130 -1.62 6.28 1.06
C LYS A 130 -2.26 6.84 2.33
N TYR A 131 -2.24 6.08 3.42
CA TYR A 131 -2.97 6.44 4.63
C TYR A 131 -2.10 6.98 5.77
N ASP A 132 -0.79 7.11 5.57
CA ASP A 132 0.18 7.49 6.61
C ASP A 132 0.03 6.61 7.86
N ALA A 133 0.05 5.28 7.64
CA ALA A 133 -0.05 4.29 8.70
C ALA A 133 1.26 3.49 8.76
N PRO A 134 1.84 3.25 9.94
CA PRO A 134 3.11 2.53 10.04
C PRO A 134 3.04 1.14 9.40
N LEU A 135 3.93 0.86 8.44
CA LEU A 135 3.96 -0.40 7.69
C LEU A 135 4.09 -1.61 8.62
N ASP A 136 4.99 -1.53 9.60
CA ASP A 136 5.24 -2.58 10.58
C ASP A 136 3.97 -2.92 11.38
N LEU A 137 3.20 -1.90 11.74
CA LEU A 137 1.94 -2.05 12.46
C LEU A 137 0.84 -2.68 11.60
N LEU A 138 0.70 -2.27 10.33
CA LEU A 138 -0.28 -2.87 9.41
C LEU A 138 -0.02 -4.36 9.22
N VAL A 139 1.23 -4.73 8.96
CA VAL A 139 1.65 -6.15 8.81
C VAL A 139 1.43 -6.91 10.11
N ALA A 140 1.75 -6.32 11.26
CA ALA A 140 1.54 -6.95 12.57
C ALA A 140 0.05 -7.19 12.89
N VAL A 141 -0.83 -6.27 12.50
CA VAL A 141 -2.28 -6.43 12.63
C VAL A 141 -2.76 -7.57 11.73
N ALA A 142 -2.40 -7.59 10.45
CA ALA A 142 -2.78 -8.67 9.53
C ALA A 142 -2.30 -10.06 10.00
N HIS A 143 -1.07 -10.15 10.50
CA HIS A 143 -0.57 -11.39 11.10
C HIS A 143 -1.41 -11.83 12.31
N THR A 144 -1.83 -10.87 13.15
CA THR A 144 -2.61 -11.13 14.37
C THR A 144 -4.06 -11.51 14.08
N GLU A 145 -4.63 -10.97 13.00
CA GLU A 145 -6.03 -11.13 12.62
C GLU A 145 -6.29 -12.42 11.85
N SER A 146 -5.57 -12.67 10.76
CA SER A 146 -5.82 -13.85 9.91
C SER A 146 -4.57 -14.66 9.59
N ARG A 147 -3.39 -14.25 10.09
CA ARG A 147 -2.10 -14.73 9.57
C ARG A 147 -2.06 -14.61 8.04
N PHE A 148 -2.46 -13.46 7.51
CA PHE A 148 -2.41 -13.15 6.07
C PHE A 148 -3.35 -13.99 5.18
N ALA A 149 -4.27 -14.76 5.76
CA ALA A 149 -5.29 -15.47 5.00
C ALA A 149 -6.35 -14.48 4.48
N SER A 150 -6.52 -14.41 3.15
CA SER A 150 -7.49 -13.52 2.50
C SER A 150 -8.91 -14.11 2.48
N ASP A 151 -9.03 -15.43 2.46
CA ASP A 151 -10.30 -16.16 2.57
C ASP A 151 -10.84 -16.25 4.02
N ALA A 152 -10.09 -15.73 5.00
CA ALA A 152 -10.44 -15.84 6.41
C ALA A 152 -11.76 -15.14 6.74
N ARG A 153 -12.65 -15.85 7.45
CA ARG A 153 -13.89 -15.32 8.00
C ARG A 153 -14.08 -15.76 9.46
N SER A 154 -14.23 -14.81 10.36
CA SER A 154 -14.53 -15.11 11.77
C SER A 154 -16.02 -15.43 11.99
N LYS A 155 -16.32 -16.06 13.14
CA LYS A 155 -17.70 -16.32 13.58
C LYS A 155 -18.54 -15.05 13.73
N ALA A 156 -17.91 -13.90 13.97
CA ALA A 156 -18.59 -12.62 14.12
C ALA A 156 -18.87 -11.93 12.76
N GLY A 157 -18.30 -12.43 11.66
CA GLY A 157 -18.42 -11.85 10.33
C GLY A 157 -17.28 -10.91 9.93
N ALA A 158 -16.16 -10.92 10.64
CA ALA A 158 -14.95 -10.22 10.20
C ALA A 158 -14.32 -10.99 9.02
N ALA A 159 -13.92 -10.30 7.96
CA ALA A 159 -13.49 -10.91 6.70
C ALA A 159 -12.12 -10.39 6.23
N GLY A 160 -11.37 -11.25 5.53
CA GLY A 160 -10.16 -10.86 4.82
C GLY A 160 -8.88 -10.89 5.65
N VAL A 161 -7.80 -10.43 4.99
CA VAL A 161 -6.43 -10.35 5.53
C VAL A 161 -6.35 -9.57 6.85
N MET A 162 -7.14 -8.50 6.97
CA MET A 162 -7.13 -7.64 8.16
C MET A 162 -8.41 -7.76 9.01
N GLN A 163 -9.23 -8.80 8.77
CA GLN A 163 -10.48 -9.10 9.49
C GLN A 163 -11.37 -7.86 9.71
N VAL A 164 -11.84 -7.28 8.60
CA VAL A 164 -12.72 -6.11 8.63
C VAL A 164 -14.18 -6.52 8.79
N MET A 165 -14.91 -5.81 9.64
CA MET A 165 -16.35 -6.01 9.87
C MET A 165 -17.18 -5.20 8.88
N TRP A 166 -17.60 -5.81 7.77
CA TRP A 166 -18.39 -5.13 6.73
C TRP A 166 -19.65 -4.43 7.27
N ARG A 167 -20.44 -5.14 8.10
CA ARG A 167 -21.66 -4.60 8.72
C ARG A 167 -21.45 -3.29 9.50
N VAL A 168 -20.24 -3.05 10.01
CA VAL A 168 -19.91 -1.85 10.80
C VAL A 168 -19.40 -0.71 9.91
N HIS A 169 -18.71 -1.03 8.82
CA HIS A 169 -17.92 -0.07 8.06
C HIS A 169 -18.35 0.13 6.59
N SER A 170 -19.36 -0.60 6.10
CA SER A 170 -19.80 -0.59 4.70
C SER A 170 -19.95 0.80 4.10
N GLY A 171 -20.61 1.74 4.80
CA GLY A 171 -20.79 3.11 4.28
C GLY A 171 -19.46 3.85 4.01
N LEU A 172 -18.46 3.66 4.87
CA LEU A 172 -17.13 4.23 4.65
C LEU A 172 -16.38 3.48 3.53
N LEU A 173 -16.45 2.14 3.54
CA LEU A 173 -15.75 1.29 2.59
C LEU A 173 -16.26 1.53 1.15
N THR A 174 -17.57 1.62 0.97
CA THR A 174 -18.21 1.91 -0.32
C THR A 174 -17.82 3.28 -0.85
N ALA A 175 -17.72 4.30 0.03
CA ALA A 175 -17.23 5.62 -0.35
C ALA A 175 -15.74 5.63 -0.77
N ASN A 176 -15.00 4.53 -0.54
CA ASN A 176 -13.59 4.37 -0.89
C ASN A 176 -13.37 3.23 -1.91
N GLY A 177 -14.41 2.84 -2.65
CA GLY A 177 -14.32 1.88 -3.76
C GLY A 177 -14.40 0.40 -3.36
N ILE A 178 -14.67 0.08 -2.09
CA ILE A 178 -14.88 -1.29 -1.60
C ILE A 178 -16.40 -1.46 -1.42
N THR A 179 -17.01 -2.06 -2.44
CA THR A 179 -18.46 -2.00 -2.68
C THR A 179 -19.22 -3.19 -2.13
N SER A 180 -18.53 -4.28 -1.81
CA SER A 180 -19.13 -5.48 -1.26
C SER A 180 -18.30 -6.09 -0.12
N GLU A 181 -18.92 -6.97 0.66
CA GLU A 181 -18.21 -7.77 1.67
C GLU A 181 -17.24 -8.77 1.01
N GLU A 182 -17.55 -9.25 -0.19
CA GLU A 182 -16.69 -10.16 -0.95
C GLU A 182 -15.37 -9.48 -1.33
N ASP A 183 -15.39 -8.17 -1.59
CA ASP A 183 -14.17 -7.39 -1.87
C ASP A 183 -13.16 -7.48 -0.70
N LEU A 184 -13.60 -7.78 0.53
CA LEU A 184 -12.67 -7.96 1.66
C LEU A 184 -11.86 -9.25 1.56
N HIS A 185 -12.31 -10.22 0.77
CA HIS A 185 -11.61 -11.49 0.51
C HIS A 185 -10.56 -11.37 -0.61
N ASP A 186 -10.58 -10.29 -1.39
CA ASP A 186 -9.45 -9.93 -2.24
C ASP A 186 -8.26 -9.45 -1.39
N PRO A 187 -7.04 -9.97 -1.60
CA PRO A 187 -5.88 -9.63 -0.75
C PRO A 187 -5.55 -8.14 -0.73
N GLU A 188 -5.63 -7.43 -1.87
CA GLU A 188 -5.34 -6.01 -1.93
C GLU A 188 -6.44 -5.20 -1.24
N MET A 189 -7.70 -5.47 -1.57
CA MET A 189 -8.85 -4.71 -1.09
C MET A 189 -9.10 -4.94 0.41
N GLY A 190 -8.86 -6.16 0.92
CA GLY A 190 -8.89 -6.46 2.35
C GLY A 190 -7.83 -5.66 3.14
N ILE A 191 -6.62 -5.52 2.58
CA ILE A 191 -5.56 -4.68 3.16
C ILE A 191 -5.90 -3.19 3.05
N ALA A 192 -6.48 -2.76 1.93
CA ALA A 192 -6.94 -1.39 1.73
C ALA A 192 -7.96 -0.98 2.79
N ALA A 193 -8.95 -1.84 3.04
CA ALA A 193 -9.99 -1.65 4.04
C ALA A 193 -9.40 -1.55 5.46
N GLY A 194 -8.58 -2.53 5.86
CA GLY A 194 -7.99 -2.54 7.19
C GLY A 194 -7.04 -1.37 7.43
N SER A 195 -6.23 -1.01 6.43
CA SER A 195 -5.31 0.13 6.51
C SER A 195 -6.06 1.46 6.62
N LEU A 196 -7.14 1.64 5.86
CA LEU A 196 -8.01 2.82 5.97
C LEU A 196 -8.56 2.95 7.39
N LEU A 197 -9.15 1.88 7.93
CA LEU A 197 -9.75 1.89 9.26
C LEU A 197 -8.71 2.13 10.36
N LEU A 198 -7.59 1.40 10.33
CA LEU A 198 -6.54 1.57 11.34
C LEU A 198 -5.97 2.99 11.32
N SER A 199 -5.68 3.54 10.13
CA SER A 199 -5.17 4.90 10.01
C SER A 199 -6.12 5.94 10.59
N ARG A 200 -7.44 5.76 10.41
CA ARG A 200 -8.46 6.65 10.99
C ARG A 200 -8.45 6.58 12.51
N TYR A 201 -8.34 5.39 13.08
CA TYR A 201 -8.27 5.24 14.53
C TYR A 201 -6.96 5.82 15.08
N LEU A 202 -5.82 5.59 14.44
CA LEU A 202 -4.55 6.18 14.84
C LEU A 202 -4.62 7.71 14.86
N ARG A 203 -5.14 8.33 13.80
CA ARG A 203 -5.33 9.80 13.75
C ARG A 203 -6.32 10.32 14.78
N THR A 204 -7.41 9.60 15.03
CA THR A 204 -8.47 10.05 15.94
C THR A 204 -8.01 10.01 17.40
N TYR A 205 -7.28 8.96 17.78
CA TYR A 205 -6.94 8.72 19.19
C TYR A 205 -5.53 9.15 19.57
N GLY A 206 -4.59 9.27 18.62
CA GLY A 206 -3.20 9.64 18.87
C GLY A 206 -2.37 8.62 19.65
N ASP A 207 -3.02 7.65 20.31
CA ASP A 207 -2.41 6.53 21.02
C ASP A 207 -2.65 5.21 20.28
N THR A 208 -1.56 4.50 19.97
CA THR A 208 -1.59 3.24 19.22
C THR A 208 -2.40 2.16 19.93
N GLN A 209 -2.24 2.02 21.26
CA GLN A 209 -2.94 0.97 22.00
C GLN A 209 -4.46 1.20 22.00
N THR A 210 -4.90 2.44 22.20
CA THR A 210 -6.31 2.83 22.13
C THR A 210 -6.87 2.66 20.72
N ALA A 211 -6.13 3.07 19.69
CA ALA A 211 -6.52 2.89 18.30
C ALA A 211 -6.71 1.40 17.94
N LEU A 212 -5.80 0.54 18.37
CA LEU A 212 -5.90 -0.91 18.20
C LEU A 212 -7.09 -1.50 18.96
N GLY A 213 -7.36 -1.06 20.18
CA GLY A 213 -8.56 -1.47 20.92
C GLY A 213 -9.86 -1.15 20.18
N ARG A 214 -9.91 0.02 19.51
CA ARG A 214 -11.05 0.44 18.69
C ARG A 214 -11.15 -0.34 17.38
N TYR A 215 -10.01 -0.64 16.75
CA TYR A 215 -9.96 -1.52 15.58
C TYR A 215 -10.51 -2.91 15.89
N TYR A 216 -10.08 -3.50 17.01
CA TYR A 216 -10.50 -4.82 17.46
C TYR A 216 -11.96 -4.87 17.96
N GLY A 217 -12.49 -3.75 18.44
CA GLY A 217 -13.83 -3.71 19.04
C GLY A 217 -13.87 -4.37 20.43
N GLY A 218 -12.76 -4.35 21.17
CA GLY A 218 -12.63 -5.03 22.46
C GLY A 218 -11.58 -4.39 23.38
N SER A 219 -11.07 -5.17 24.34
CA SER A 219 -10.08 -4.68 25.30
C SER A 219 -8.77 -4.28 24.61
N ALA A 220 -8.41 -3.00 24.72
CA ALA A 220 -7.20 -2.44 24.15
C ALA A 220 -5.93 -3.13 24.66
N SER A 221 -5.84 -3.44 25.96
CA SER A 221 -4.67 -4.08 26.54
C SER A 221 -4.48 -5.52 26.05
N VAL A 222 -5.58 -6.28 25.95
CA VAL A 222 -5.56 -7.67 25.45
C VAL A 222 -5.12 -7.69 23.98
N TYR A 223 -5.68 -6.80 23.17
CA TYR A 223 -5.36 -6.76 21.76
C TYR A 223 -3.94 -6.23 21.50
N TRP A 224 -3.51 -5.21 22.24
CA TRP A 224 -2.12 -4.76 22.23
C TRP A 224 -1.12 -5.89 22.53
N SER A 225 -1.38 -6.71 23.55
CA SER A 225 -0.52 -7.86 23.88
C SER A 225 -0.39 -8.86 22.72
N ARG A 226 -1.43 -9.02 21.90
CA ARG A 226 -1.39 -9.89 20.72
C ARG A 226 -0.61 -9.23 19.57
N VAL A 227 -0.93 -7.98 19.27
CA VAL A 227 -0.29 -7.23 18.17
C VAL A 227 1.18 -6.96 18.44
N SER A 228 1.57 -6.63 19.67
CA SER A 228 2.97 -6.34 20.02
C SER A 228 3.90 -7.54 19.83
N ARG A 229 3.41 -8.76 20.07
CA ARG A 229 4.15 -10.00 19.75
C ARG A 229 4.39 -10.15 18.25
N SER A 230 3.37 -9.86 17.43
CA SER A 230 3.51 -9.85 15.97
C SER A 230 4.46 -8.74 15.51
N LEU A 231 4.36 -7.55 16.12
CA LEU A 231 5.18 -6.38 15.80
C LEU A 231 6.67 -6.65 16.04
N SER A 232 7.03 -7.32 17.13
CA SER A 232 8.43 -7.71 17.38
C SER A 232 8.99 -8.63 16.30
N LYS A 233 8.17 -9.52 15.71
CA LYS A 233 8.60 -10.36 14.58
C LYS A 233 8.81 -9.54 13.32
N VAL A 234 7.87 -8.64 13.01
CA VAL A 234 7.93 -7.79 11.81
C VAL A 234 9.13 -6.85 11.87
N ARG A 235 9.43 -6.29 13.04
CA ARG A 235 10.60 -5.41 13.23
C ARG A 235 11.94 -6.14 13.14
N ALA A 236 11.96 -7.45 13.39
CA ALA A 236 13.17 -8.25 13.23
C ALA A 236 13.56 -8.48 11.76
N LEU A 237 12.64 -8.24 10.81
CA LEU A 237 12.90 -8.32 9.37
C LEU A 237 13.66 -7.09 8.83
N ASP A 238 13.92 -6.08 9.67
CA ASP A 238 14.57 -4.82 9.27
C ASP A 238 13.97 -4.16 8.01
N LEU A 239 12.66 -4.38 7.75
CA LEU A 239 11.93 -3.92 6.55
C LEU A 239 12.05 -2.41 6.30
N LEU A 240 12.32 -1.63 7.35
CA LEU A 240 12.50 -0.18 7.27
C LEU A 240 13.90 0.22 6.83
N ALA A 241 14.95 -0.57 7.10
CA ALA A 241 16.29 -0.33 6.60
C ALA A 241 16.38 -0.52 5.07
N THR A 242 15.46 -1.32 4.50
CA THR A 242 15.38 -1.58 3.07
C THR A 242 14.63 -0.49 2.30
N LEU A 243 13.73 0.27 2.96
CA LEU A 243 12.82 1.21 2.31
C LEU A 243 13.20 2.70 2.47
N PHE A 244 14.10 3.06 3.40
CA PHE A 244 14.64 4.42 3.56
C PHE A 244 16.11 4.45 3.99
#